data_AF-A0A073J0E7-F1
#
_entry.id   AF-A0A073J0E7-F1
#
_cell.length_a   1.000
_cell.length_b   1.000
_cell.length_c   1.000
_cell.angle_alpha   90.00
_cell.angle_beta   90.00
_cell.angle_gamma   90.00
#
_symmetry.space_group_name_H-M   'P 1'
#
loop_
_entity.id
_entity.type
_entity.pdbx_description
1 polymer ?
#
loop_
_entity_poly.entity_id
_entity_poly.type
_entity_poly.pdbx_seq_one_letter_code
_entity_poly.pdbx_strand_id
1 'polypeptide(L)'
;MAYKTIKLRGDTATNWRTKNPILANREIVWEKSTSGKIRFKIGDGVTPYNDLAYNTDDSYSNKNYLHNWDFRNPVLRGGDNDVGPWTITRKYTIARWLMYGSGTVSLTPQGIMLTPINNGSVYLEQSIENMQGFLGRMVSAGVNVVSGEARFGIVLANDNYSISGSEAEILTSRKGGPGIINVFTMLPASSGKTYLKQYIAADSSSGPVVIETAKFEIGSKCTIEYDSMVDANEEFIASARYSQFFSVNQRARMVSYGTKYMDFLLPGFVPMRILPTIESGEFDIRNLSGSTAGLETTPSFISKTPNLILRLSTEEAHGLTDGIVVAKSGGVLVSADL
;
A
#
# COMPACT_ATOMS: atom_id res chain seq x y z
N MET A 1 -34.75 22.77 21.96
CA MET A 1 -35.17 21.71 21.01
C MET A 1 -35.24 20.39 21.77
N ALA A 2 -36.38 19.69 21.73
CA ALA A 2 -36.48 18.34 22.30
C ALA A 2 -36.03 17.33 21.25
N TYR A 3 -35.07 16.48 21.59
CA TYR A 3 -34.67 15.37 20.73
C TYR A 3 -35.70 14.25 20.83
N LYS A 4 -36.08 13.66 19.70
CA LYS A 4 -36.87 12.42 19.65
C LYS A 4 -35.93 11.27 19.33
N THR A 5 -35.85 10.31 20.23
CA THR A 5 -35.07 9.09 20.02
C THR A 5 -35.96 8.01 19.40
N ILE A 6 -35.58 7.54 18.21
CA ILE A 6 -36.23 6.40 17.54
C ILE A 6 -35.40 5.15 17.83
N LYS A 7 -36.04 4.10 18.36
CA LYS A 7 -35.42 2.78 18.55
C LYS A 7 -35.93 1.83 17.47
N LEU A 8 -35.04 1.36 16.61
CA LEU A 8 -35.34 0.37 15.58
C LEU A 8 -35.27 -1.05 16.16
N ARG A 9 -36.08 -1.95 15.61
CA ARG A 9 -35.98 -3.38 15.92
C ARG A 9 -34.63 -3.91 15.44
N GLY A 10 -33.90 -4.59 16.31
CA GLY A 10 -32.62 -5.19 15.95
C GLY A 10 -32.15 -6.26 16.91
N ASP A 11 -31.24 -7.09 16.39
CA ASP A 11 -30.75 -8.32 17.03
C ASP A 11 -29.41 -8.75 16.37
N THR A 12 -28.88 -9.90 16.76
CA THR A 12 -27.74 -10.52 16.06
C THR A 12 -28.15 -11.11 14.71
N ALA A 13 -27.22 -11.17 13.75
CA ALA A 13 -27.46 -11.79 12.45
C ALA A 13 -27.96 -13.25 12.56
N THR A 14 -27.45 -14.02 13.52
CA THR A 14 -27.88 -15.41 13.79
C THR A 14 -29.34 -15.49 14.23
N ASN A 15 -29.77 -14.58 15.10
CA ASN A 15 -31.15 -14.56 15.60
C ASN A 15 -32.14 -14.17 14.49
N TRP A 16 -31.77 -13.18 13.66
CA TRP A 16 -32.57 -12.80 12.51
C TRP A 16 -32.71 -13.94 11.49
N ARG A 17 -31.62 -14.65 11.19
CA ARG A 17 -31.64 -15.77 10.24
C ARG A 17 -32.45 -16.95 10.71
N THR A 18 -32.40 -17.24 12.02
CA THR A 18 -33.16 -18.32 12.65
C THR A 18 -34.65 -18.01 12.69
N LYS A 19 -35.04 -16.78 13.04
CA LYS A 19 -36.46 -16.38 13.09
C LYS A 19 -37.06 -16.17 11.70
N ASN A 20 -36.25 -15.69 10.75
CA ASN A 20 -36.59 -15.38 9.36
C ASN A 20 -37.97 -14.72 9.14
N PRO A 21 -38.32 -13.63 9.86
CA PRO A 21 -39.65 -13.03 9.76
C PRO A 21 -39.86 -12.32 8.42
N ILE A 22 -41.11 -12.20 7.98
CA ILE A 22 -41.50 -11.23 6.95
C ILE A 22 -41.61 -9.86 7.63
N LEU A 23 -40.83 -8.89 7.16
CA LEU A 23 -40.82 -7.53 7.67
C LEU A 23 -41.96 -6.73 7.03
N ALA A 24 -42.58 -5.81 7.77
CA ALA A 24 -43.64 -4.98 7.21
C ALA A 24 -43.07 -4.06 6.10
N ASN A 25 -43.92 -3.65 5.15
CA ASN A 25 -43.50 -2.75 4.07
C ASN A 25 -42.93 -1.45 4.65
N ARG A 26 -41.70 -1.10 4.26
CA ARG A 26 -40.89 0.02 4.77
C ARG A 26 -40.40 -0.10 6.21
N GLU A 27 -40.52 -1.27 6.84
CA GLU A 27 -39.95 -1.50 8.17
C GLU A 27 -38.42 -1.59 8.08
N ILE A 28 -37.72 -0.72 8.80
CA ILE A 28 -36.26 -0.73 8.90
C ILE A 28 -35.86 -1.55 10.13
N VAL A 29 -35.04 -2.59 9.93
CA VAL A 29 -34.45 -3.38 11.01
C VAL A 29 -32.93 -3.37 10.89
N TRP A 30 -32.24 -3.45 12.02
CA TRP A 30 -30.78 -3.54 12.04
C TRP A 30 -30.31 -4.89 12.60
N GLU A 31 -29.13 -5.32 12.17
CA GLU A 31 -28.43 -6.46 12.74
C GLU A 31 -27.02 -6.09 13.16
N LYS A 32 -26.54 -6.75 14.22
CA LYS A 32 -25.11 -6.75 14.56
C LYS A 32 -24.45 -7.98 13.96
N SER A 33 -23.47 -7.75 13.10
CA SER A 33 -22.59 -8.80 12.57
C SER A 33 -21.63 -9.31 13.65
N THR A 34 -21.04 -10.48 13.40
CA THR A 34 -19.98 -11.06 14.25
C THR A 34 -18.72 -10.19 14.33
N SER A 35 -18.46 -9.34 13.33
CA SER A 35 -17.35 -8.37 13.32
C SER A 35 -17.70 -7.03 14.00
N GLY A 36 -18.86 -6.91 14.63
CA GLY A 36 -19.31 -5.69 15.31
C GLY A 36 -19.90 -4.62 14.39
N LYS A 37 -19.89 -4.81 13.06
CA LYS A 37 -20.55 -3.91 12.10
C LYS A 37 -22.07 -4.00 12.22
N ILE A 38 -22.75 -2.88 12.04
CA ILE A 38 -24.22 -2.79 11.98
C ILE A 38 -24.65 -2.72 10.52
N ARG A 39 -25.60 -3.56 10.13
CA ARG A 39 -26.24 -3.55 8.81
C ARG A 39 -27.74 -3.40 8.98
N PHE A 40 -28.45 -2.93 7.95
CA PHE A 40 -29.91 -2.86 7.99
C PHE A 40 -30.56 -3.42 6.73
N LYS A 41 -31.78 -3.92 6.87
CA LYS A 41 -32.66 -4.34 5.77
C LYS A 41 -33.96 -3.56 5.86
N ILE A 42 -34.65 -3.40 4.73
CA ILE A 42 -35.96 -2.76 4.66
C ILE A 42 -36.97 -3.80 4.17
N GLY A 43 -38.06 -3.98 4.91
CA GLY A 43 -39.15 -4.87 4.52
C GLY A 43 -39.94 -4.37 3.33
N ASP A 44 -40.42 -5.29 2.50
CA ASP A 44 -41.37 -5.04 1.42
C ASP A 44 -42.79 -5.54 1.74
N GLY A 45 -42.98 -6.14 2.91
CA GLY A 45 -44.26 -6.70 3.37
C GLY A 45 -44.54 -8.13 2.93
N VAL A 46 -43.64 -8.77 2.15
CA VAL A 46 -43.88 -10.10 1.56
C VAL A 46 -42.67 -11.03 1.59
N THR A 47 -41.45 -10.49 1.48
CA THR A 47 -40.21 -11.26 1.40
C THR A 47 -39.68 -11.58 2.80
N PRO A 48 -39.34 -12.85 3.10
CA PRO A 48 -38.70 -13.23 4.37
C PRO A 48 -37.34 -12.54 4.56
N TYR A 49 -36.97 -12.29 5.81
CA TYR A 49 -35.72 -11.60 6.18
C TYR A 49 -34.46 -12.12 5.47
N ASN A 50 -34.32 -13.45 5.35
CA ASN A 50 -33.16 -14.10 4.73
C ASN A 50 -33.02 -13.74 3.25
N ASP A 51 -34.14 -13.49 2.58
CA ASP A 51 -34.21 -13.23 1.15
C ASP A 51 -34.22 -11.72 0.82
N LEU A 52 -34.47 -10.86 1.82
CA LEU A 52 -34.34 -9.41 1.68
C LEU A 52 -32.88 -9.02 1.42
N ALA A 53 -32.65 -8.06 0.52
CA ALA A 53 -31.33 -7.46 0.34
C ALA A 53 -30.95 -6.59 1.55
N TYR A 54 -29.65 -6.51 1.85
CA TYR A 54 -29.17 -5.46 2.74
C TYR A 54 -29.36 -4.10 2.08
N ASN A 55 -29.82 -3.13 2.87
CA ASN A 55 -29.84 -1.72 2.51
C ASN A 55 -28.57 -1.02 3.04
N THR A 56 -27.51 -1.81 3.17
CA THR A 56 -26.16 -1.38 3.45
C THR A 56 -25.27 -2.15 2.51
N ASP A 57 -24.51 -1.42 1.74
CA ASP A 57 -23.63 -2.02 0.78
C ASP A 57 -22.27 -2.30 1.39
N ASP A 58 -22.20 -3.49 1.97
CA ASP A 58 -20.93 -4.21 2.00
C ASP A 58 -20.55 -4.70 0.57
N SER A 59 -21.36 -4.34 -0.45
CA SER A 59 -21.26 -4.65 -1.87
C SER A 59 -20.97 -3.45 -2.79
N TYR A 60 -20.88 -2.21 -2.28
CA TYR A 60 -20.65 -1.04 -3.16
C TYR A 60 -19.19 -0.78 -3.46
N SER A 61 -18.28 -1.23 -2.60
CA SER A 61 -16.85 -1.05 -2.82
C SER A 61 -16.19 -2.35 -3.27
N ASN A 62 -15.59 -2.37 -4.46
CA ASN A 62 -14.73 -3.49 -4.84
C ASN A 62 -13.42 -3.42 -4.05
N LYS A 63 -12.78 -4.58 -3.88
CA LYS A 63 -11.45 -4.66 -3.28
C LYS A 63 -10.48 -3.76 -4.05
N ASN A 64 -9.84 -2.84 -3.33
CA ASN A 64 -8.69 -2.10 -3.83
C ASN A 64 -7.44 -3.00 -3.86
N TYR A 65 -6.65 -2.88 -4.93
CA TYR A 65 -5.36 -3.56 -5.08
C TYR A 65 -4.16 -2.63 -4.91
N LEU A 66 -4.40 -1.35 -4.66
CA LEU A 66 -3.37 -0.43 -4.19
C LEU A 66 -3.20 -0.57 -2.68
N HIS A 67 -1.97 -0.38 -2.23
CA HIS A 67 -1.63 -0.12 -0.85
C HIS A 67 -1.47 1.38 -0.62
N ASN A 68 -1.67 1.82 0.61
CA ASN A 68 -1.47 3.18 1.07
C ASN A 68 -2.18 4.19 0.16
N TRP A 69 -3.43 3.87 -0.17
CA TRP A 69 -4.18 4.49 -1.27
C TRP A 69 -5.03 5.68 -0.82
N ASP A 70 -5.24 5.80 0.50
CA ASP A 70 -5.82 6.97 1.14
C ASP A 70 -4.70 7.89 1.62
N PHE A 71 -4.54 9.03 0.94
CA PHE A 71 -3.44 9.94 1.17
C PHE A 71 -3.67 10.92 2.33
N ARG A 72 -4.84 10.89 2.96
CA ARG A 72 -5.17 11.74 4.12
C ARG A 72 -4.44 11.30 5.39
N ASN A 73 -4.08 10.02 5.47
CA ASN A 73 -3.32 9.46 6.58
C ASN A 73 -2.32 8.41 6.07
N PRO A 74 -1.30 8.82 5.30
CA PRO A 74 -0.45 7.89 4.58
C PRO A 74 0.57 7.24 5.51
N VAL A 75 0.87 5.97 5.25
CA VAL A 75 1.97 5.25 5.89
C VAL A 75 3.29 5.63 5.23
N LEU A 76 4.32 5.93 6.03
CA LEU A 76 5.67 6.30 5.57
C LEU A 76 6.63 5.10 5.60
N ARG A 77 7.70 5.11 4.78
CA ARG A 77 8.67 4.00 4.68
C ARG A 77 9.79 4.04 5.72
N GLY A 78 10.19 5.23 6.18
CA GLY A 78 11.46 5.46 6.88
C GLY A 78 11.35 5.89 8.36
N GLY A 79 10.22 5.67 9.02
CA GLY A 79 9.94 6.29 10.32
C GLY A 79 9.75 7.82 10.21
N ASP A 80 9.62 8.50 11.35
CA ASP A 80 9.19 9.91 11.49
C ASP A 80 10.00 10.96 10.69
N ASN A 81 11.13 10.60 10.09
CA ASN A 81 12.02 11.52 9.39
C ASN A 81 11.80 11.58 7.87
N ASP A 82 10.99 10.70 7.29
CA ASP A 82 10.72 10.65 5.84
C ASP A 82 9.34 11.27 5.51
N VAL A 83 9.15 12.54 5.87
CA VAL A 83 7.87 13.28 5.80
C VAL A 83 7.72 14.17 4.54
N GLY A 84 8.66 14.07 3.61
CA GLY A 84 8.75 14.94 2.43
C GLY A 84 9.20 16.38 2.77
N PRO A 85 9.30 17.28 1.77
CA PRO A 85 9.05 17.03 0.35
C PRO A 85 10.12 16.11 -0.26
N TRP A 86 9.69 15.17 -1.09
CA TRP A 86 10.59 14.31 -1.86
C TRP A 86 10.96 14.98 -3.17
N THR A 87 12.26 15.05 -3.48
CA THR A 87 12.81 15.86 -4.58
C THR A 87 13.68 15.06 -5.57
N ILE A 88 13.72 13.73 -5.45
CA ILE A 88 14.60 12.86 -6.23
C ILE A 88 13.82 12.12 -7.33
N THR A 89 14.38 12.07 -8.53
CA THR A 89 13.87 11.27 -9.66
C THR A 89 14.06 9.78 -9.36
N ARG A 90 12.97 8.99 -9.28
CA ARG A 90 12.94 7.53 -9.00
C ARG A 90 13.17 7.13 -7.55
N LYS A 91 12.41 7.70 -6.63
CA LYS A 91 12.43 7.30 -5.21
C LYS A 91 11.01 7.06 -4.70
N TYR A 92 10.83 6.05 -3.86
CA TYR A 92 9.59 5.92 -3.12
C TYR A 92 9.38 7.12 -2.20
N THR A 93 8.13 7.56 -2.10
CA THR A 93 7.70 8.67 -1.25
C THR A 93 7.04 8.09 0.00
N ILE A 94 5.72 8.05 0.02
CA ILE A 94 4.94 7.26 0.98
C ILE A 94 5.06 5.76 0.63
N ALA A 95 4.72 4.89 1.58
CA ALA A 95 4.87 3.45 1.40
C ALA A 95 4.21 2.97 0.10
N ARG A 96 4.99 2.23 -0.71
CA ARG A 96 4.62 1.65 -2.03
C ARG A 96 4.46 2.61 -3.20
N TRP A 97 4.42 3.92 -2.98
CA TRP A 97 4.24 4.89 -4.06
C TRP A 97 5.59 5.44 -4.52
N LEU A 98 5.92 5.17 -5.77
CA LEU A 98 7.15 5.59 -6.41
C LEU A 98 6.94 6.94 -7.09
N MET A 99 7.86 7.87 -6.85
CA MET A 99 7.92 9.13 -7.58
C MET A 99 8.88 9.03 -8.77
N TYR A 100 8.43 9.52 -9.92
CA TYR A 100 9.21 9.65 -11.13
C TYR A 100 9.04 11.04 -11.78
N GLY A 101 9.98 11.42 -12.65
CA GLY A 101 9.96 12.70 -13.36
C GLY A 101 10.55 13.84 -12.54
N SER A 102 10.07 15.05 -12.83
CA SER A 102 10.70 16.30 -12.42
C SER A 102 9.70 17.14 -11.63
N GLY A 103 9.87 17.19 -10.31
CA GLY A 103 8.95 17.87 -9.40
C GLY A 103 9.20 17.51 -7.95
N THR A 104 8.19 17.71 -7.13
CA THR A 104 8.18 17.30 -5.73
C THR A 104 6.87 16.60 -5.38
N VAL A 105 6.92 15.75 -4.35
CA VAL A 105 5.75 15.21 -3.66
C VAL A 105 5.80 15.70 -2.22
N SER A 106 4.68 16.16 -1.67
CA SER A 106 4.60 16.62 -0.28
C SER A 106 3.26 16.24 0.34
N LEU A 107 3.24 16.03 1.65
CA LEU A 107 2.01 15.82 2.41
C LEU A 107 1.23 17.12 2.59
N THR A 108 -0.10 17.03 2.60
CA THR A 108 -1.03 18.11 2.92
C THR A 108 -2.13 17.57 3.84
N PRO A 109 -2.88 18.43 4.56
CA PRO A 109 -4.03 17.97 5.35
C PRO A 109 -5.14 17.27 4.55
N GLN A 110 -5.17 17.44 3.22
CA GLN A 110 -6.21 16.90 2.34
C GLN A 110 -5.72 15.72 1.48
N GLY A 111 -4.46 15.30 1.64
CA GLY A 111 -3.86 14.27 0.79
C GLY A 111 -2.40 14.57 0.45
N ILE A 112 -1.95 14.11 -0.72
CA ILE A 112 -0.62 14.43 -1.26
C ILE A 112 -0.69 15.49 -2.34
N MET A 113 0.30 16.38 -2.36
CA MET A 113 0.49 17.37 -3.41
C MET A 113 1.65 16.97 -4.31
N LEU A 114 1.37 16.94 -5.62
CA LEU A 114 2.38 16.78 -6.66
C LEU A 114 2.66 18.16 -7.26
N THR A 115 3.92 18.61 -7.22
CA THR A 115 4.34 19.91 -7.75
C THR A 115 5.34 19.70 -8.90
N PRO A 116 4.94 19.86 -10.16
CA PRO A 116 5.86 19.73 -11.28
C PRO A 116 6.85 20.91 -11.30
N ILE A 117 8.08 20.69 -11.80
CA ILE A 117 8.97 21.81 -12.17
C ILE A 117 8.71 22.26 -13.61
N ASN A 118 9.29 23.39 -14.01
CA ASN A 118 9.16 23.96 -15.36
C ASN A 118 9.48 22.92 -16.46
N ASN A 119 8.61 22.83 -17.47
CA ASN A 119 8.74 21.95 -18.63
C ASN A 119 8.88 20.45 -18.28
N GLY A 120 8.14 19.98 -17.27
CA GLY A 120 8.17 18.59 -16.84
C GLY A 120 6.86 18.12 -16.24
N SER A 121 6.82 16.82 -15.96
CA SER A 121 5.74 16.21 -15.19
C SER A 121 6.36 15.49 -13.99
N VAL A 122 5.66 15.53 -12.87
CA VAL A 122 5.93 14.64 -11.73
C VAL A 122 4.88 13.54 -11.75
N TYR A 123 5.35 12.31 -11.62
CA TYR A 123 4.53 11.11 -11.59
C TYR A 123 4.62 10.48 -10.22
N LEU A 124 3.50 9.92 -9.79
CA LEU A 124 3.37 9.04 -8.66
C LEU A 124 2.75 7.74 -9.15
N GLU A 125 3.40 6.61 -8.90
CA GLU A 125 2.96 5.33 -9.44
C GLU A 125 3.05 4.21 -8.41
N GLN A 126 2.23 3.18 -8.61
CA GLN A 126 2.30 1.96 -7.84
C GLN A 126 2.11 0.74 -8.74
N SER A 127 3.06 -0.19 -8.65
CA SER A 127 2.98 -1.50 -9.30
C SER A 127 2.00 -2.41 -8.57
N ILE A 128 1.06 -2.99 -9.31
CA ILE A 128 0.05 -3.94 -8.83
C ILE A 128 0.70 -5.31 -8.62
N GLU A 129 0.47 -5.91 -7.46
CA GLU A 129 0.98 -7.26 -7.17
C GLU A 129 0.30 -8.30 -8.06
N ASN A 130 1.08 -9.25 -8.59
CA ASN A 130 0.59 -10.37 -9.39
C ASN A 130 -0.18 -9.96 -10.66
N MET A 131 0.47 -9.22 -11.57
CA MET A 131 -0.09 -8.82 -12.88
C MET A 131 -0.82 -9.97 -13.61
N GLN A 132 -0.27 -11.18 -13.56
CA GLN A 132 -0.83 -12.36 -14.23
C GLN A 132 -2.28 -12.65 -13.81
N GLY A 133 -2.67 -12.34 -12.57
CA GLY A 133 -4.04 -12.49 -12.09
C GLY A 133 -5.05 -11.49 -12.67
N PHE A 134 -4.58 -10.49 -13.42
CA PHE A 134 -5.39 -9.43 -14.02
C PHE A 134 -5.48 -9.51 -15.55
N LEU A 135 -4.53 -10.17 -16.22
CA LEU A 135 -4.54 -10.30 -17.68
C LEU A 135 -5.85 -10.92 -18.19
N GLY A 136 -6.38 -10.38 -19.29
CA GLY A 136 -7.67 -10.78 -19.87
C GLY A 136 -8.91 -10.34 -19.09
N ARG A 137 -8.77 -9.47 -18.08
CA ARG A 137 -9.89 -8.98 -17.25
C ARG A 137 -10.09 -7.49 -17.44
N MET A 138 -11.35 -7.08 -17.27
CA MET A 138 -11.70 -5.67 -17.13
C MET A 138 -11.19 -5.15 -15.79
N VAL A 139 -10.54 -3.99 -15.80
CA VAL A 139 -10.06 -3.29 -14.61
C VAL A 139 -10.49 -1.83 -14.65
N SER A 140 -10.61 -1.23 -13.47
CA SER A 140 -10.88 0.20 -13.30
C SER A 140 -9.88 0.83 -12.36
N ALA A 141 -9.51 2.07 -12.66
CA ALA A 141 -8.70 2.90 -11.78
C ALA A 141 -9.40 4.24 -11.57
N GLY A 142 -9.29 4.81 -10.38
CA GLY A 142 -9.82 6.12 -10.05
C GLY A 142 -8.93 6.89 -9.09
N VAL A 143 -9.06 8.21 -9.12
CA VAL A 143 -8.44 9.12 -8.16
C VAL A 143 -9.44 10.22 -7.77
N ASN A 144 -9.39 10.65 -6.51
CA ASN A 144 -10.14 11.81 -6.05
C ASN A 144 -9.21 13.03 -6.02
N VAL A 145 -9.42 13.97 -6.94
CA VAL A 145 -8.64 15.21 -7.06
C VAL A 145 -9.28 16.29 -6.19
N VAL A 146 -8.49 16.88 -5.31
CA VAL A 146 -8.96 17.96 -4.43
C VAL A 146 -8.82 19.33 -5.10
N SER A 147 -7.67 19.57 -5.74
CA SER A 147 -7.37 20.82 -6.43
C SER A 147 -6.36 20.58 -7.55
N GLY A 148 -6.34 21.47 -8.54
CA GLY A 148 -5.50 21.33 -9.74
C GLY A 148 -6.09 20.36 -10.76
N GLU A 149 -5.25 19.90 -11.68
CA GLU A 149 -5.63 18.95 -12.73
C GLU A 149 -4.62 17.79 -12.78
N ALA A 150 -5.12 16.57 -12.60
CA ALA A 150 -4.32 15.35 -12.65
C ALA A 150 -4.46 14.66 -14.01
N ARG A 151 -3.36 14.08 -14.50
CA ARG A 151 -3.40 13.02 -15.50
C ARG A 151 -3.18 11.69 -14.80
N PHE A 152 -4.01 10.68 -15.03
CA PHE A 152 -3.85 9.37 -14.42
C PHE A 152 -4.22 8.28 -15.42
N GLY A 153 -3.75 7.05 -15.16
CA GLY A 153 -3.99 5.96 -16.08
C GLY A 153 -3.46 4.62 -15.60
N ILE A 154 -3.60 3.64 -16.49
CA ILE A 154 -3.16 2.26 -16.32
C ILE A 154 -2.09 1.98 -17.36
N VAL A 155 -0.97 1.42 -16.93
CA VAL A 155 0.21 1.17 -17.77
C VAL A 155 0.73 -0.25 -17.56
N LEU A 156 1.21 -0.87 -18.65
CA LEU A 156 2.04 -2.07 -18.60
C LEU A 156 3.50 -1.68 -18.88
N ALA A 157 4.46 -2.19 -18.11
CA ALA A 157 5.87 -1.80 -18.24
C ALA A 157 6.84 -2.97 -18.05
N ASN A 158 8.03 -2.88 -18.68
CA ASN A 158 9.12 -3.83 -18.51
C ASN A 158 9.84 -3.68 -17.17
N ASP A 159 9.82 -2.46 -16.63
CA ASP A 159 10.47 -2.07 -15.40
C ASP A 159 9.51 -1.29 -14.48
N ASN A 160 9.93 -1.06 -13.23
CA ASN A 160 9.14 -0.34 -12.24
C ASN A 160 9.02 1.17 -12.52
N TYR A 161 9.87 1.76 -13.37
CA TYR A 161 10.09 3.21 -13.50
C TYR A 161 9.48 3.84 -14.77
N SER A 162 9.18 3.03 -15.78
CA SER A 162 8.81 3.50 -17.12
C SER A 162 7.30 3.66 -17.25
N ILE A 163 6.84 4.83 -17.71
CA ILE A 163 5.42 5.16 -17.90
C ILE A 163 5.05 5.31 -19.39
N SER A 164 6.03 5.53 -20.26
CA SER A 164 5.85 5.61 -21.71
C SER A 164 7.12 5.18 -22.47
N GLY A 165 7.02 5.02 -23.79
CA GLY A 165 8.13 4.65 -24.67
C GLY A 165 8.17 3.15 -24.99
N SER A 166 9.32 2.64 -25.47
CA SER A 166 9.48 1.20 -25.77
C SER A 166 9.25 0.32 -24.55
N GLU A 167 9.61 0.83 -23.38
CA GLU A 167 9.56 0.08 -22.12
C GLU A 167 8.15 0.01 -21.52
N ALA A 168 7.22 0.89 -21.91
CA ALA A 168 5.90 0.98 -21.29
C ALA A 168 4.76 1.35 -22.26
N GLU A 169 3.60 0.74 -22.05
CA GLU A 169 2.39 0.90 -22.84
C GLU A 169 1.25 1.45 -21.96
N ILE A 170 0.82 2.68 -22.24
CA ILE A 170 -0.36 3.27 -21.59
C ILE A 170 -1.61 2.65 -22.22
N LEU A 171 -2.33 1.86 -21.45
CA LEU A 171 -3.54 1.19 -21.91
C LEU A 171 -4.75 2.13 -21.92
N THR A 172 -4.82 3.01 -20.92
CA THR A 172 -5.86 4.01 -20.81
C THR A 172 -5.38 5.14 -19.92
N SER A 173 -5.78 6.37 -20.24
CA SER A 173 -5.47 7.53 -19.41
C SER A 173 -6.56 8.58 -19.55
N ARG A 174 -6.70 9.40 -18.52
CA ARG A 174 -7.60 10.55 -18.50
C ARG A 174 -6.94 11.70 -17.76
N LYS A 175 -7.28 12.91 -18.20
CA LYS A 175 -6.95 14.15 -17.51
C LYS A 175 -8.21 14.77 -16.94
N GLY A 176 -8.15 15.31 -15.73
CA GLY A 176 -9.31 15.98 -15.13
C GLY A 176 -8.99 16.75 -13.85
N GLY A 177 -9.86 17.71 -13.56
CA GLY A 177 -9.79 18.60 -12.40
C GLY A 177 -10.44 18.01 -11.14
N PRO A 178 -10.86 18.87 -10.19
CA PRO A 178 -11.40 18.45 -8.91
C PRO A 178 -12.60 17.51 -9.01
N GLY A 179 -12.66 16.56 -8.07
CA GLY A 179 -13.64 15.49 -8.01
C GLY A 179 -13.04 14.13 -8.40
N ILE A 180 -13.93 13.14 -8.48
CA ILE A 180 -13.53 11.77 -8.84
C ILE A 180 -13.38 11.67 -10.35
N ILE A 181 -12.22 11.21 -10.76
CA ILE A 181 -11.92 10.87 -12.14
C ILE A 181 -11.54 9.39 -12.21
N ASN A 182 -12.09 8.69 -13.20
CA ASN A 182 -11.89 7.26 -13.38
C ASN A 182 -11.67 6.87 -14.86
N VAL A 183 -10.97 5.75 -15.04
CA VAL A 183 -10.76 5.05 -16.30
C VAL A 183 -11.04 3.56 -16.10
N PHE A 184 -11.36 2.88 -17.18
CA PHE A 184 -11.46 1.43 -17.22
C PHE A 184 -10.91 0.92 -18.54
N THR A 185 -10.37 -0.29 -18.53
CA THR A 185 -9.86 -0.95 -19.74
C THR A 185 -9.87 -2.46 -19.58
N MET A 186 -9.96 -3.18 -20.69
CA MET A 186 -9.69 -4.60 -20.74
C MET A 186 -8.18 -4.81 -20.83
N LEU A 187 -7.60 -5.53 -19.88
CA LEU A 187 -6.20 -5.90 -19.98
C LEU A 187 -6.01 -6.97 -21.08
N PRO A 188 -4.88 -6.93 -21.82
CA PRO A 188 -4.62 -7.95 -22.83
C PRO A 188 -4.56 -9.34 -22.18
N ALA A 189 -4.97 -10.37 -22.92
CA ALA A 189 -4.96 -11.76 -22.43
C ALA A 189 -3.54 -12.29 -22.14
N SER A 190 -2.53 -11.68 -22.76
CA SER A 190 -1.12 -11.94 -22.55
C SER A 190 -0.33 -10.65 -22.72
N SER A 191 0.75 -10.47 -21.96
CA SER A 191 1.68 -9.36 -22.14
C SER A 191 3.11 -9.81 -21.95
N GLY A 192 4.02 -9.29 -22.76
CA GLY A 192 5.47 -9.44 -22.57
C GLY A 192 6.04 -8.46 -21.53
N LYS A 193 5.20 -7.58 -20.97
CA LYS A 193 5.58 -6.65 -19.90
C LYS A 193 5.61 -7.37 -18.55
N THR A 194 6.36 -6.83 -17.59
CA THR A 194 6.56 -7.43 -16.26
C THR A 194 5.62 -6.83 -15.20
N TYR A 195 5.29 -5.55 -15.35
CA TYR A 195 4.57 -4.77 -14.36
C TYR A 195 3.26 -4.23 -14.93
N LEU A 196 2.20 -4.29 -14.12
CA LEU A 196 0.97 -3.52 -14.28
C LEU A 196 0.98 -2.42 -13.23
N LYS A 197 0.76 -1.17 -13.62
CA LYS A 197 0.84 -0.03 -12.71
C LYS A 197 -0.34 0.90 -12.88
N GLN A 198 -0.70 1.55 -11.78
CA GLN A 198 -1.46 2.79 -11.82
C GLN A 198 -0.50 3.96 -11.67
N TYR A 199 -0.67 4.99 -12.48
CA TYR A 199 0.07 6.24 -12.33
C TYR A 199 -0.87 7.44 -12.18
N ILE A 200 -0.37 8.45 -11.50
CA ILE A 200 -0.96 9.78 -11.32
C ILE A 200 0.13 10.79 -11.64
N ALA A 201 -0.19 11.86 -12.34
CA ALA A 201 0.78 12.84 -12.80
C ALA A 201 0.23 14.26 -12.69
N ALA A 202 1.13 15.17 -12.33
CA ALA A 202 0.94 16.60 -12.47
C ALA A 202 1.85 17.09 -13.59
N ASP A 203 1.28 17.77 -14.57
CA ASP A 203 2.01 18.33 -15.70
C ASP A 203 2.29 19.82 -15.45
N SER A 204 3.48 20.32 -15.79
CA SER A 204 3.82 21.74 -15.56
C SER A 204 2.87 22.73 -16.23
N SER A 205 2.20 22.31 -17.32
CA SER A 205 1.16 23.09 -18.00
C SER A 205 -0.12 23.28 -17.17
N SER A 206 -0.36 22.39 -16.20
CA SER A 206 -1.56 22.37 -15.35
C SER A 206 -1.28 22.85 -13.93
N GLY A 207 -0.01 22.93 -13.53
CA GLY A 207 0.42 23.36 -12.21
C GLY A 207 0.31 22.24 -11.16
N PRO A 208 0.43 22.59 -9.87
CA PRO A 208 0.34 21.64 -8.76
C PRO A 208 -1.05 21.00 -8.67
N VAL A 209 -1.10 19.76 -8.19
CA VAL A 209 -2.35 19.01 -7.97
C VAL A 209 -2.33 18.36 -6.59
N VAL A 210 -3.47 18.39 -5.92
CA VAL A 210 -3.67 17.70 -4.64
C VAL A 210 -4.60 16.51 -4.86
N ILE A 211 -4.16 15.33 -4.41
CA ILE A 211 -4.88 14.07 -4.55
C ILE A 211 -5.21 13.54 -3.16
N GLU A 212 -6.48 13.24 -2.93
CA GLU A 212 -6.97 12.71 -1.65
C GLU A 212 -6.81 11.19 -1.58
N THR A 213 -7.25 10.49 -2.62
CA THR A 213 -7.29 9.02 -2.65
C THR A 213 -7.08 8.48 -4.05
N ALA A 214 -6.65 7.22 -4.15
CA ALA A 214 -6.54 6.47 -5.40
C ALA A 214 -7.13 5.07 -5.24
N LYS A 215 -7.59 4.45 -6.33
CA LYS A 215 -8.12 3.09 -6.30
C LYS A 215 -7.84 2.34 -7.58
N PHE A 216 -7.51 1.05 -7.46
CA PHE A 216 -7.40 0.09 -8.56
C PHE A 216 -8.23 -1.15 -8.26
N GLU A 217 -9.08 -1.55 -9.20
CA GLU A 217 -10.10 -2.56 -8.98
C GLU A 217 -10.26 -3.46 -10.21
N ILE A 218 -10.79 -4.66 -9.99
CA ILE A 218 -11.30 -5.48 -11.08
C ILE A 218 -12.75 -5.12 -11.35
N GLY A 219 -13.09 -4.93 -12.62
CA GLY A 219 -14.44 -4.61 -13.07
C GLY A 219 -14.48 -3.33 -13.91
N SER A 220 -15.68 -3.00 -14.38
CA SER A 220 -15.95 -1.83 -15.21
C SER A 220 -16.45 -0.63 -14.41
N LYS A 221 -16.42 -0.68 -13.08
CA LYS A 221 -16.92 0.37 -12.19
C LYS A 221 -15.85 0.73 -11.16
N CYS A 222 -15.52 2.03 -11.13
CA CYS A 222 -14.76 2.61 -10.04
C CYS A 222 -15.70 2.83 -8.84
N THR A 223 -15.30 2.39 -7.66
CA THR A 223 -16.12 2.48 -6.45
C THR A 223 -15.49 3.32 -5.33
N ILE A 224 -14.51 4.16 -5.69
CA ILE A 224 -13.77 5.03 -4.76
C ILE A 224 -14.67 5.96 -3.94
N GLU A 225 -15.83 6.36 -4.48
CA GLU A 225 -16.81 7.21 -3.79
C GLU A 225 -17.46 6.52 -2.57
N TYR A 226 -17.38 5.20 -2.47
CA TYR A 226 -18.00 4.43 -1.39
C TYR A 226 -16.99 4.00 -0.31
N ASP A 227 -15.70 4.29 -0.50
CA ASP A 227 -14.70 3.92 0.49
C ASP A 227 -14.66 4.92 1.65
N SER A 228 -14.75 4.39 2.87
CA SER A 228 -14.42 5.15 4.07
C SER A 228 -12.91 5.35 4.18
N MET A 229 -12.50 6.27 5.07
CA MET A 229 -11.09 6.38 5.47
C MET A 229 -10.57 5.01 5.92
N VAL A 230 -9.39 4.64 5.41
CA VAL A 230 -8.74 3.37 5.77
C VAL A 230 -8.03 3.49 7.12
N ASP A 231 -8.01 2.40 7.87
CA ASP A 231 -7.21 2.32 9.09
C ASP A 231 -5.72 2.27 8.72
N ALA A 232 -4.94 3.24 9.24
CA ALA A 232 -3.51 3.31 8.97
C ALA A 232 -2.74 2.06 9.44
N ASN A 233 -3.24 1.33 10.44
CA ASN A 233 -2.63 0.08 10.88
C ASN A 233 -2.81 -1.04 9.85
N GLU A 234 -3.96 -1.10 9.18
CA GLU A 234 -4.19 -2.06 8.11
C GLU A 234 -3.25 -1.78 6.93
N GLU A 235 -3.12 -0.51 6.54
CA GLU A 235 -2.18 -0.08 5.50
C GLU A 235 -0.72 -0.29 5.90
N PHE A 236 -0.38 -0.11 7.17
CA PHE A 236 0.95 -0.37 7.69
C PHE A 236 1.30 -1.86 7.55
N ILE A 237 0.40 -2.76 7.96
CA ILE A 237 0.61 -4.20 7.84
C ILE A 237 0.74 -4.62 6.36
N ALA A 238 -0.10 -4.07 5.48
CA ALA A 238 -0.05 -4.37 4.05
C ALA A 238 1.28 -3.90 3.41
N SER A 239 1.71 -2.69 3.71
CA SER A 239 2.93 -2.08 3.17
C SER A 239 4.23 -2.60 3.81
N ALA A 240 4.21 -3.02 5.09
CA ALA A 240 5.36 -3.59 5.79
C ALA A 240 5.85 -4.92 5.20
N ARG A 241 5.03 -5.58 4.36
CA ARG A 241 5.45 -6.76 3.57
C ARG A 241 6.47 -6.41 2.48
N TYR A 242 6.59 -5.13 2.13
CA TYR A 242 7.42 -4.64 1.02
C TYR A 242 8.62 -3.83 1.49
N SER A 243 8.53 -3.18 2.65
CA SER A 243 9.67 -2.48 3.22
C SER A 243 9.58 -2.44 4.73
N GLN A 244 10.72 -2.62 5.39
CA GLN A 244 10.84 -2.47 6.84
C GLN A 244 12.07 -1.63 7.16
N PHE A 245 11.93 -0.77 8.16
CA PHE A 245 13.00 0.09 8.62
C PHE A 245 13.56 -0.44 9.94
N PHE A 246 14.87 -0.69 9.95
CA PHE A 246 15.61 -1.05 11.15
C PHE A 246 16.30 0.17 11.74
N SER A 247 15.88 0.60 12.92
CA SER A 247 16.43 1.79 13.57
C SER A 247 17.80 1.53 14.19
N VAL A 248 18.57 2.60 14.41
CA VAL A 248 19.88 2.55 15.10
C VAL A 248 19.82 2.00 16.52
N ASN A 249 18.63 1.97 17.12
CA ASN A 249 18.40 1.46 18.47
C ASN A 249 18.14 -0.05 18.48
N GLN A 250 17.83 -0.66 17.34
CA GLN A 250 17.65 -2.10 17.23
C GLN A 250 19.00 -2.79 17.15
N ARG A 251 19.12 -3.85 17.95
CA ARG A 251 20.30 -4.71 18.01
C ARG A 251 19.85 -6.15 17.96
N ALA A 252 20.51 -6.96 17.15
CA ALA A 252 20.28 -8.39 17.11
C ALA A 252 21.58 -9.13 17.42
N ARG A 253 21.50 -10.14 18.30
CA ARG A 253 22.63 -11.01 18.60
C ARG A 253 22.76 -12.08 17.52
N MET A 254 23.99 -12.52 17.27
CA MET A 254 24.27 -13.65 16.39
C MET A 254 23.56 -14.90 16.90
N VAL A 255 22.89 -15.62 15.99
CA VAL A 255 22.13 -16.85 16.30
C VAL A 255 22.77 -18.11 15.73
N SER A 256 23.62 -17.96 14.72
CA SER A 256 24.36 -19.05 14.06
C SER A 256 25.59 -18.48 13.39
N TYR A 257 26.66 -19.26 13.28
CA TYR A 257 27.88 -18.86 12.58
C TYR A 257 28.60 -20.08 11.99
N GLY A 258 29.34 -19.84 10.92
CA GLY A 258 30.32 -20.77 10.37
C GLY A 258 31.72 -20.16 10.40
N THR A 259 32.60 -20.61 9.53
CA THR A 259 33.93 -19.99 9.38
C THR A 259 33.85 -18.67 8.62
N LYS A 260 32.91 -18.55 7.67
CA LYS A 260 32.81 -17.43 6.71
C LYS A 260 31.44 -16.75 6.68
N TYR A 261 30.60 -17.01 7.68
CA TYR A 261 29.29 -16.39 7.76
C TYR A 261 28.80 -16.26 9.21
N MET A 262 27.98 -15.25 9.42
CA MET A 262 27.31 -14.96 10.69
C MET A 262 25.84 -14.66 10.40
N ASP A 263 24.93 -15.33 11.10
CA ASP A 263 23.48 -15.16 10.94
C ASP A 263 22.91 -14.42 12.15
N PHE A 264 22.06 -13.44 11.87
CA PHE A 264 21.39 -12.60 12.85
C PHE A 264 19.88 -12.66 12.63
N LEU A 265 19.13 -12.86 13.72
CA LEU A 265 17.68 -12.82 13.69
C LEU A 265 17.21 -11.38 13.91
N LEU A 266 16.76 -10.73 12.83
CA LEU A 266 16.16 -9.40 12.89
C LEU A 266 14.64 -9.54 13.09
N PRO A 267 14.07 -8.95 14.17
CA PRO A 267 12.63 -9.00 14.38
C PRO A 267 11.94 -8.09 13.36
N GLY A 268 11.25 -8.70 12.41
CA GLY A 268 10.32 -8.03 11.50
C GLY A 268 8.87 -8.15 11.97
N PHE A 269 8.01 -7.32 11.40
CA PHE A 269 6.60 -7.23 11.82
C PHE A 269 5.70 -8.22 11.09
N VAL A 270 6.00 -8.47 9.82
CA VAL A 270 5.22 -9.31 8.91
C VAL A 270 6.18 -10.07 7.99
N PRO A 271 5.74 -11.21 7.40
CA PRO A 271 6.52 -11.86 6.37
C PRO A 271 6.74 -10.92 5.19
N MET A 272 7.98 -10.84 4.69
CA MET A 272 8.31 -10.09 3.48
C MET A 272 7.79 -10.81 2.24
N ARG A 273 7.40 -10.05 1.22
CA ARG A 273 6.85 -10.57 -0.05
C ARG A 273 7.82 -11.54 -0.73
N ILE A 274 9.05 -11.09 -0.92
CA ILE A 274 10.18 -11.83 -1.46
C ILE A 274 11.35 -11.77 -0.48
N LEU A 275 12.47 -12.43 -0.81
CA LEU A 275 13.71 -12.22 -0.06
C LEU A 275 14.10 -10.75 -0.18
N PRO A 276 14.21 -10.01 0.93
CA PRO A 276 14.49 -8.59 0.86
C PRO A 276 15.96 -8.33 0.53
N THR A 277 16.22 -7.13 0.03
CA THR A 277 17.56 -6.55 -0.14
C THR A 277 17.68 -5.29 0.70
N ILE A 278 18.91 -4.86 0.97
CA ILE A 278 19.15 -3.55 1.57
C ILE A 278 18.94 -2.50 0.49
N GLU A 279 18.01 -1.58 0.71
CA GLU A 279 17.76 -0.44 -0.18
C GLU A 279 18.61 0.77 0.21
N SER A 280 18.76 1.02 1.51
CA SER A 280 19.61 2.09 2.02
C SER A 280 20.10 1.81 3.44
N GLY A 281 21.17 2.50 3.82
CA GLY A 281 21.85 2.30 5.09
C GLY A 281 22.75 1.06 5.08
N GLU A 282 23.41 0.82 6.21
CA GLU A 282 24.34 -0.29 6.38
C GLU A 282 24.19 -0.89 7.77
N PHE A 283 24.43 -2.19 7.87
CA PHE A 283 24.63 -2.86 9.15
C PHE A 283 26.09 -2.79 9.59
N ASP A 284 26.32 -2.73 10.89
CA ASP A 284 27.64 -2.81 11.51
C ASP A 284 27.68 -4.00 12.47
N ILE A 285 28.81 -4.72 12.50
CA ILE A 285 29.05 -5.79 13.46
C ILE A 285 29.88 -5.25 14.61
N ARG A 286 29.41 -5.52 15.83
CA ARG A 286 30.12 -5.20 17.06
C ARG A 286 30.33 -6.46 17.88
N ASN A 287 31.44 -6.50 18.59
CA ASN A 287 31.63 -7.49 19.64
C ASN A 287 30.74 -7.15 20.86
N LEU A 288 30.71 -8.03 21.86
CA LEU A 288 29.88 -7.85 23.05
C LEU A 288 30.25 -6.61 23.90
N SER A 289 31.49 -6.13 23.80
CA SER A 289 31.90 -4.86 24.44
C SER A 289 31.42 -3.63 23.67
N GLY A 290 30.74 -3.81 22.53
CA GLY A 290 30.15 -2.73 21.73
C GLY A 290 31.13 -2.02 20.80
N SER A 291 32.35 -2.53 20.66
CA SER A 291 33.34 -2.04 19.69
C SER A 291 33.15 -2.69 18.31
N THR A 292 33.35 -1.91 17.25
CA THR A 292 33.25 -2.37 15.87
C THR A 292 34.31 -3.44 15.58
N ALA A 293 33.89 -4.54 14.94
CA ALA A 293 34.75 -5.70 14.72
C ALA A 293 35.78 -5.50 13.58
N GLY A 294 35.68 -4.43 12.79
CA GLY A 294 36.61 -4.15 11.67
C GLY A 294 36.56 -5.18 10.54
N LEU A 295 35.49 -5.96 10.45
CA LEU A 295 35.31 -7.02 9.46
C LEU A 295 34.61 -6.50 8.21
N GLU A 296 35.20 -6.77 7.05
CA GLU A 296 34.51 -6.58 5.77
C GLU A 296 33.47 -7.69 5.58
N THR A 297 32.23 -7.30 5.31
CA THR A 297 31.13 -8.26 5.18
C THR A 297 30.22 -7.96 4.00
N THR A 298 29.66 -9.01 3.42
CA THR A 298 28.61 -8.93 2.41
C THR A 298 27.27 -9.33 3.03
N PRO A 299 26.32 -8.39 3.20
CA PRO A 299 25.02 -8.68 3.76
C PRO A 299 24.09 -9.35 2.73
N SER A 300 23.32 -10.33 3.19
CA SER A 300 22.26 -10.99 2.42
C SER A 300 21.14 -11.47 3.34
N PHE A 301 19.91 -11.47 2.86
CA PHE A 301 18.79 -12.07 3.60
C PHE A 301 18.53 -13.49 3.12
N ILE A 302 18.41 -14.43 4.06
CA ILE A 302 18.14 -15.84 3.76
C ILE A 302 16.76 -16.30 4.24
N SER A 303 15.96 -15.40 4.81
CA SER A 303 14.56 -15.64 5.14
C SER A 303 13.69 -14.46 4.73
N LYS A 304 12.40 -14.74 4.53
CA LYS A 304 11.33 -13.74 4.33
C LYS A 304 10.20 -13.87 5.36
N THR A 305 10.45 -14.59 6.45
CA THR A 305 9.50 -14.78 7.55
C THR A 305 9.42 -13.50 8.39
N PRO A 306 8.50 -13.38 9.36
CA PRO A 306 8.47 -12.24 10.27
C PRO A 306 9.80 -12.07 11.02
N ASN A 307 10.52 -13.16 11.28
CA ASN A 307 11.88 -13.07 11.82
C ASN A 307 12.87 -13.20 10.67
N LEU A 308 13.27 -12.05 10.12
CA LEU A 308 14.24 -11.99 9.04
C LEU A 308 15.59 -12.53 9.51
N ILE A 309 16.26 -13.31 8.65
CA ILE A 309 17.63 -13.75 8.92
C ILE A 309 18.56 -12.98 8.01
N LEU A 310 19.34 -12.08 8.61
CA LEU A 310 20.45 -11.39 7.96
C LEU A 310 21.70 -12.26 8.09
N ARG A 311 22.27 -12.65 6.96
CA ARG A 311 23.57 -13.29 6.86
C ARG A 311 24.61 -12.27 6.45
N LEU A 312 25.66 -12.14 7.27
CA LEU A 312 26.86 -11.40 6.94
C LEU A 312 27.95 -12.40 6.57
N SER A 313 28.36 -12.40 5.30
CA SER A 313 29.40 -13.30 4.79
C SER A 313 30.75 -12.59 4.73
N THR A 314 31.85 -13.32 4.94
CA THR A 314 33.22 -12.83 4.84
C THR A 314 34.01 -13.64 3.81
N GLU A 315 35.01 -13.04 3.17
CA GLU A 315 35.91 -13.78 2.27
C GLU A 315 36.83 -14.71 3.06
N GLU A 316 37.33 -14.24 4.21
CA GLU A 316 38.24 -14.96 5.11
C GLU A 316 37.56 -15.40 6.41
N ALA A 317 38.24 -16.24 7.18
CA ALA A 317 37.74 -16.69 8.47
C ALA A 317 37.58 -15.51 9.45
N HIS A 318 36.39 -15.29 10.00
CA HIS A 318 36.12 -14.12 10.86
C HIS A 318 36.54 -14.31 12.33
N GLY A 319 36.72 -15.56 12.79
CA GLY A 319 37.16 -15.86 14.17
C GLY A 319 36.16 -15.53 15.30
N LEU A 320 35.07 -14.82 15.00
CA LEU A 320 34.01 -14.52 15.96
C LEU A 320 33.17 -15.76 16.32
N THR A 321 32.93 -15.95 17.61
CA THR A 321 31.97 -16.95 18.15
C THR A 321 30.71 -16.29 18.74
N ASP A 322 30.71 -14.96 18.84
CA ASP A 322 29.57 -14.14 19.29
C ASP A 322 29.69 -12.72 18.72
N GLY A 323 28.57 -12.02 18.63
CA GLY A 323 28.51 -10.67 18.09
C GLY A 323 27.10 -10.10 18.09
N ILE A 324 27.00 -8.79 17.93
CA ILE A 324 25.74 -8.09 17.70
C ILE A 324 25.82 -7.37 16.35
N VAL A 325 24.70 -7.33 15.64
CA VAL A 325 24.51 -6.47 14.49
C VAL A 325 23.64 -5.29 14.88
N VAL A 326 24.01 -4.10 14.40
CA VAL A 326 23.28 -2.86 14.62
C VAL A 326 23.16 -2.11 13.29
N ALA A 327 22.09 -1.33 13.13
CA ALA A 327 22.01 -0.39 12.01
C ALA A 327 22.95 0.80 12.24
N LYS A 328 23.70 1.23 11.21
CA LYS A 328 24.53 2.44 11.23
C LYS A 328 23.66 3.72 11.22
N SER A 329 24.30 4.88 11.35
CA SER A 329 23.66 6.20 11.35
C SER A 329 22.57 6.30 10.26
N GLY A 330 21.36 6.71 10.67
CA GLY A 330 20.19 6.81 9.78
C GLY A 330 19.35 5.55 9.66
N GLY A 331 19.75 4.41 10.24
CA GLY A 331 19.03 3.15 10.17
C GLY A 331 19.29 2.38 8.87
N VAL A 332 18.61 1.24 8.71
CA VAL A 332 18.67 0.42 7.48
C VAL A 332 17.26 0.22 6.94
N LEU A 333 17.03 0.61 5.69
CA LEU A 333 15.80 0.29 4.98
C LEU A 333 16.01 -0.99 4.19
N VAL A 334 15.21 -2.01 4.51
CA VAL A 334 15.14 -3.25 3.72
C VAL A 334 13.92 -3.22 2.83
N SER A 335 14.05 -3.78 1.63
CA SER A 335 13.04 -3.71 0.59
C SER A 335 12.83 -5.08 -0.05
N ALA A 336 11.57 -5.44 -0.28
CA ALA A 336 11.13 -6.61 -1.02
C ALA A 336 10.30 -6.18 -2.23
N ASP A 337 10.70 -5.05 -2.85
CA ASP A 337 9.99 -4.40 -3.94
C ASP A 337 10.60 -4.59 -5.33
N LEU A 338 11.57 -5.50 -5.45
CA LEU A 338 12.22 -5.87 -6.73
C LEU A 338 11.25 -6.63 -7.66
#